data_AF-A0A6A1K4Y4-F1
#
_entry.id   AF-A0A6A1K4Y4-F1
#
_cell.length_a   1.000
_cell.length_b   1.000
_cell.length_c   1.000
_cell.angle_alpha   90.00
_cell.angle_beta   90.00
_cell.angle_gamma   90.00
#
_symmetry.space_group_name_H-M   'P 1'
#
loop_
_entity.id
_entity.type
_entity.pdbx_description
1 polymer ?
#
loop_
_entity_poly.entity_id
_entity_poly.type
_entity_poly.pdbx_seq_one_letter_code
_entity_poly.pdbx_strand_id
1 'polypeptide(L)'
;MWKIPNFVVTPNLEEDIERLLSKKILELYLNCEDGEKRNRIRRITEMLDLIDHLLHFSGYLISINKPTKRVKNGKIYIDDHISFNGHDYSGCEYDIGALVYYLYVSIIDTSMAKTSVYIKFEDFFNKRIKENCVSKMEVLSLCKEYNELYGLSKNFQDVFVNRISSDLKTEFVDNVLVLNDRRSTNYTKEEVERYWGSWQKKSIECKMKKIAICLYSIRSSYTHSNIRYFIPSRTWSTDELQTSVKYLVHKDVDLLNLFKKVILELCEQILN
;
A
#
# COMPACT_ATOMS: atom_id res chain seq x y z
N MET A 1 -3.52 -14.22 31.59
CA MET A 1 -2.06 -13.99 31.67
C MET A 1 -1.43 -14.62 30.43
N TRP A 2 -0.97 -13.82 29.47
CA TRP A 2 -0.26 -14.34 28.30
C TRP A 2 1.02 -15.01 28.78
N LYS A 3 1.13 -16.32 28.59
CA LYS A 3 2.41 -17.01 28.74
C LYS A 3 3.21 -16.65 27.50
N ILE A 4 4.15 -15.71 27.65
CA ILE A 4 5.16 -15.49 26.63
C ILE A 4 5.84 -16.85 26.44
N PRO A 5 5.78 -17.45 25.25
CA PRO A 5 6.37 -18.76 25.05
C PRO A 5 7.87 -18.67 25.35
N ASN A 6 8.38 -19.66 26.10
CA ASN A 6 9.80 -19.72 26.49
C ASN A 6 10.74 -19.80 25.26
N PHE A 7 10.19 -20.20 24.11
CA PHE A 7 10.88 -20.26 22.83
C PHE A 7 9.94 -19.77 21.73
N VAL A 8 10.36 -18.76 20.98
CA VAL A 8 9.75 -18.43 19.69
C VAL A 8 10.52 -19.26 18.66
N VAL A 9 9.88 -20.30 18.12
CA VAL A 9 10.47 -21.06 17.01
C VAL A 9 10.53 -20.10 15.83
N THR A 10 11.71 -19.95 15.21
CA THR A 10 11.83 -19.21 13.96
C THR A 10 10.94 -19.90 12.93
N PRO A 11 9.93 -19.23 12.36
CA PRO A 11 9.10 -19.81 11.32
C PRO A 11 9.95 -20.42 10.20
N ASN A 12 9.47 -21.51 9.60
CA ASN A 12 10.16 -22.11 8.47
C ASN A 12 10.03 -21.16 7.27
N LEU A 13 11.09 -20.39 7.02
CA LEU A 13 11.12 -19.40 5.96
C LEU A 13 10.79 -20.00 4.58
N GLU A 14 11.17 -21.25 4.31
CA GLU A 14 10.88 -21.90 3.03
C GLU A 14 9.39 -22.21 2.88
N GLU A 15 8.75 -22.72 3.94
CA GLU A 15 7.30 -22.93 3.99
C GLU A 15 6.54 -21.60 3.85
N ASP A 16 7.02 -20.53 4.50
CA ASP A 16 6.41 -19.21 4.39
C ASP A 16 6.58 -18.60 3.01
N ILE A 17 7.72 -18.80 2.35
CA ILE A 17 7.90 -18.38 0.95
C ILE A 17 6.92 -19.12 0.05
N GLU A 18 6.77 -20.44 0.20
CA GLU A 18 5.84 -21.22 -0.63
C GLU A 18 4.39 -20.77 -0.41
N ARG A 19 3.98 -20.61 0.86
CA ARG A 19 2.62 -20.24 1.27
C ARG A 19 2.25 -18.80 0.90
N LEU A 20 3.14 -17.84 1.19
CA LEU A 20 2.85 -16.41 1.07
C LEU A 20 3.20 -15.85 -0.31
N LEU A 21 4.26 -16.35 -0.95
CA LEU A 21 4.72 -15.89 -2.24
C LEU A 21 4.29 -16.87 -3.34
N SER A 22 5.06 -17.93 -3.55
CA SER A 22 4.68 -19.06 -4.42
C SER A 22 5.76 -20.14 -4.39
N LYS A 23 5.39 -21.35 -4.82
CA LYS A 23 6.34 -22.43 -5.07
C LYS A 23 7.45 -22.03 -6.06
N LYS A 24 7.10 -21.30 -7.12
CA LYS A 24 8.07 -20.81 -8.11
C LYS A 24 9.10 -19.86 -7.48
N ILE A 25 8.67 -18.96 -6.60
CA ILE A 25 9.58 -18.06 -5.88
C ILE A 25 10.46 -18.83 -4.90
N LEU A 26 9.95 -19.87 -4.24
CA LEU A 26 10.77 -20.76 -3.40
C LEU A 26 11.88 -21.42 -4.23
N GLU A 27 11.55 -21.99 -5.39
CA GLU A 27 12.52 -22.60 -6.30
C GLU A 27 13.60 -21.61 -6.74
N LEU A 28 13.21 -20.39 -7.13
CA LEU A 28 14.15 -19.32 -7.46
C LEU A 28 15.02 -18.90 -6.26
N TYR A 29 14.43 -18.85 -5.07
CA TYR A 29 15.12 -18.48 -3.83
C TYR A 29 16.20 -19.50 -3.43
N LEU A 30 15.88 -20.79 -3.53
CA LEU A 30 16.81 -21.89 -3.21
C LEU A 30 17.98 -21.95 -4.19
N ASN A 31 17.77 -21.56 -5.45
CA ASN A 31 18.81 -21.51 -6.48
C ASN A 31 19.60 -20.20 -6.51
N CYS A 32 19.27 -19.23 -5.66
CA CYS A 32 19.92 -17.91 -5.65
C CYS A 32 21.18 -17.92 -4.76
N GLU A 33 22.34 -17.66 -5.34
CA GLU A 33 23.60 -17.53 -4.58
C GLU A 33 23.82 -16.13 -4.00
N ASP A 34 23.05 -15.13 -4.45
CA ASP A 34 23.14 -13.75 -4.01
C ASP A 34 22.46 -13.55 -2.64
N GLY A 35 23.30 -13.35 -1.60
CA GLY A 35 22.85 -13.15 -0.23
C GLY A 35 22.00 -11.88 -0.03
N GLU A 36 22.20 -10.82 -0.81
CA GLU A 36 21.39 -9.60 -0.72
C GLU A 36 19.99 -9.83 -1.29
N LYS A 37 19.89 -10.48 -2.45
CA LYS A 37 18.62 -10.90 -3.05
C LYS A 37 17.85 -11.81 -2.09
N ARG A 38 18.51 -12.81 -1.50
CA ARG A 38 17.88 -13.71 -0.51
C ARG A 38 17.41 -12.98 0.75
N ASN A 39 18.24 -12.08 1.30
CA ASN A 39 17.85 -11.26 2.46
C ASN A 39 16.67 -10.33 2.15
N ARG A 40 16.52 -9.89 0.91
CA ARG A 40 15.38 -9.09 0.46
C ARG A 40 14.09 -9.92 0.42
N ILE A 41 14.13 -11.11 -0.18
CA ILE A 41 12.98 -12.03 -0.19
C ILE A 41 12.58 -12.40 1.24
N ARG A 42 13.54 -12.71 2.11
CA ARG A 42 13.26 -12.97 3.54
C ARG A 42 12.45 -11.85 4.19
N ARG A 43 12.90 -10.59 4.05
CA ARG A 43 12.19 -9.43 4.62
C ARG A 43 10.78 -9.26 4.06
N ILE A 44 10.60 -9.47 2.75
CA ILE A 44 9.28 -9.41 2.12
C ILE A 44 8.37 -10.49 2.72
N THR A 45 8.87 -11.72 2.86
CA THR A 45 8.12 -12.84 3.46
C THR A 45 7.74 -12.55 4.91
N GLU A 46 8.69 -12.08 5.74
CA GLU A 46 8.43 -11.71 7.14
C GLU A 46 7.35 -10.62 7.27
N MET A 47 7.36 -9.63 6.37
CA MET A 47 6.33 -8.57 6.36
C MET A 47 4.96 -9.10 5.90
N LEU A 48 4.91 -10.03 4.95
CA LEU A 48 3.67 -10.70 4.53
C LEU A 48 3.12 -11.60 5.63
N ASP A 49 3.97 -12.28 6.37
CA ASP A 49 3.58 -13.13 7.49
C ASP A 49 2.94 -12.31 8.63
N LEU A 50 3.54 -11.16 8.95
CA LEU A 50 2.94 -10.19 9.87
C LEU A 50 1.54 -9.75 9.40
N ILE A 51 1.36 -9.49 8.09
CA ILE A 51 0.05 -9.13 7.53
C ILE A 51 -0.97 -10.27 7.73
N ASP A 52 -0.58 -11.52 7.47
CA ASP A 52 -1.44 -12.68 7.65
C ASP A 52 -1.89 -12.84 9.12
N HIS A 53 -0.95 -12.65 10.06
CA HIS A 53 -1.26 -12.61 11.49
C HIS A 53 -2.21 -11.46 11.88
N LEU A 54 -2.05 -10.27 11.30
CA LEU A 54 -2.96 -9.14 11.53
C LEU A 54 -4.37 -9.43 11.00
N LEU A 55 -4.50 -10.07 9.84
CA LEU A 55 -5.78 -10.47 9.28
C LEU A 55 -6.48 -11.53 10.16
N HIS A 56 -5.73 -12.54 10.62
CA HIS A 56 -6.24 -13.53 11.58
C HIS A 56 -6.67 -12.88 12.90
N PHE A 57 -5.86 -11.95 13.42
CA PHE A 57 -6.19 -11.23 14.65
C PHE A 57 -7.45 -10.37 14.48
N SER A 58 -7.61 -9.70 13.34
CA SER A 58 -8.84 -8.95 13.00
C SER A 58 -10.07 -9.86 13.00
N GLY A 59 -9.98 -11.02 12.34
CA GLY A 59 -11.05 -12.02 12.35
C GLY A 59 -11.38 -12.53 13.75
N TYR A 60 -10.36 -12.78 14.57
CA TYR A 60 -10.54 -13.18 15.97
C TYR A 60 -11.25 -12.09 16.78
N LEU A 61 -10.83 -10.83 16.67
CA LEU A 61 -11.48 -9.71 17.35
C LEU A 61 -12.96 -9.60 16.97
N ILE A 62 -13.31 -9.72 15.69
CA ILE A 62 -14.72 -9.72 15.23
C ILE A 62 -15.50 -10.90 15.80
N SER A 63 -14.87 -12.08 15.92
CA SER A 63 -15.53 -13.28 16.43
C SER A 63 -15.94 -13.17 17.91
N ILE A 64 -15.14 -12.47 18.72
CA ILE A 64 -15.39 -12.26 20.16
C ILE A 64 -16.18 -10.97 20.43
N ASN A 65 -16.04 -9.97 19.55
CA ASN A 65 -16.71 -8.68 19.62
C ASN A 65 -17.69 -8.56 18.45
N LYS A 66 -18.86 -9.18 18.58
CA LYS A 66 -19.88 -9.14 17.52
C LYS A 66 -20.30 -7.67 17.28
N PRO A 67 -20.05 -7.11 16.09
CA PRO A 67 -20.43 -5.73 15.79
C PRO A 67 -21.95 -5.57 15.95
N THR A 68 -22.39 -4.57 16.70
CA THR A 68 -23.83 -4.29 16.84
C THR A 68 -24.25 -3.23 15.85
N LYS A 69 -25.41 -3.43 15.21
CA LYS A 69 -25.99 -2.44 14.29
C LYS A 69 -27.00 -1.60 15.04
N ARG A 70 -26.82 -0.29 15.02
CA ARG A 70 -27.77 0.68 15.56
C ARG A 70 -28.36 1.52 14.44
N VAL A 71 -29.69 1.65 14.40
CA VAL A 71 -30.37 2.54 13.47
C VAL A 71 -30.74 3.84 14.19
N LYS A 72 -30.28 4.98 13.68
CA LYS A 72 -30.64 6.31 14.21
C LYS A 72 -30.94 7.25 13.05
N ASN A 73 -32.13 7.86 13.03
CA ASN A 73 -32.60 8.76 11.98
C ASN A 73 -32.51 8.15 10.56
N GLY A 74 -32.86 6.87 10.40
CA GLY A 74 -32.77 6.15 9.13
C GLY A 74 -31.34 5.79 8.68
N LYS A 75 -30.31 6.18 9.44
CA LYS A 75 -28.91 5.81 9.18
C LYS A 75 -28.52 4.60 10.03
N ILE A 76 -27.82 3.64 9.42
CA ILE A 76 -27.27 2.47 10.11
C ILE A 76 -25.85 2.83 10.58
N TYR A 77 -25.61 2.69 11.87
CA TYR A 77 -24.31 2.80 12.52
C TYR A 77 -23.86 1.40 12.94
N ILE A 78 -22.58 1.10 12.76
CA ILE A 78 -21.95 -0.09 13.31
C ILE A 78 -21.22 0.36 14.57
N ASP A 79 -21.69 -0.09 15.73
CA ASP A 79 -21.06 0.18 17.01
C ASP A 79 -20.08 -0.98 17.31
N ASP A 80 -18.79 -0.73 17.10
CA ASP A 80 -17.72 -1.69 17.39
C ASP A 80 -17.38 -1.64 18.88
N HIS A 81 -18.01 -2.53 19.65
CA HIS A 81 -17.69 -2.72 21.07
C HIS A 81 -16.52 -3.69 21.18
N ILE A 82 -15.29 -3.18 21.24
CA ILE A 82 -14.08 -4.02 21.24
C ILE A 82 -13.65 -4.27 22.68
N SER A 83 -13.91 -5.46 23.20
CA SER A 83 -13.31 -5.97 24.43
C SER A 83 -12.22 -7.00 24.12
N PHE A 84 -11.05 -6.85 24.72
CA PHE A 84 -9.96 -7.81 24.58
C PHE A 84 -9.18 -7.94 25.88
N ASN A 85 -8.95 -9.18 26.32
CA ASN A 85 -8.20 -9.50 27.54
C ASN A 85 -8.68 -8.75 28.81
N GLY A 86 -10.01 -8.57 28.95
CA GLY A 86 -10.61 -7.87 30.08
C GLY A 86 -10.51 -6.34 30.04
N HIS A 87 -10.01 -5.78 28.94
CA HIS A 87 -9.98 -4.34 28.69
C HIS A 87 -11.00 -3.96 27.62
N ASP A 88 -11.67 -2.82 27.84
CA ASP A 88 -12.58 -2.21 26.86
C ASP A 88 -11.80 -1.18 26.01
N TYR A 89 -11.80 -1.42 24.71
CA TYR A 89 -11.22 -0.58 23.66
C TYR A 89 -12.30 0.07 22.79
N SER A 90 -13.54 0.12 23.27
CA SER A 90 -14.63 0.81 22.57
C SER A 90 -14.28 2.27 22.31
N GLY A 91 -14.49 2.71 21.07
CA GLY A 91 -14.11 4.05 20.63
C GLY A 91 -12.62 4.21 20.28
N CYS A 92 -11.78 3.18 20.45
CA CYS A 92 -10.47 3.16 19.84
C CYS A 92 -10.59 2.88 18.34
N GLU A 93 -10.08 3.80 17.53
CA GLU A 93 -10.04 3.64 16.07
C GLU A 93 -8.85 2.78 15.66
N TYR A 94 -9.00 1.46 15.78
CA TYR A 94 -8.04 0.50 15.24
C TYR A 94 -8.54 -0.03 13.90
N ASP A 95 -8.15 0.64 12.82
CA ASP A 95 -8.39 0.13 11.48
C ASP A 95 -7.24 -0.81 11.08
N ILE A 96 -7.31 -2.06 11.55
CA ILE A 96 -6.36 -3.12 11.17
C ILE A 96 -6.34 -3.28 9.65
N GLY A 97 -7.48 -3.09 8.97
CA GLY A 97 -7.56 -3.11 7.51
C GLY A 97 -6.67 -2.05 6.87
N ALA A 98 -6.76 -0.81 7.32
CA ALA A 98 -5.91 0.27 6.84
C ALA A 98 -4.42 0.04 7.12
N LEU A 99 -4.06 -0.55 8.27
CA LEU A 99 -2.69 -0.97 8.55
C LEU A 99 -2.22 -2.06 7.58
N VAL A 100 -3.05 -3.07 7.30
CA VAL A 100 -2.76 -4.11 6.30
C VAL A 100 -2.53 -3.49 4.93
N TYR A 101 -3.40 -2.58 4.49
CA TYR A 101 -3.22 -1.82 3.25
C TYR A 101 -1.90 -1.05 3.22
N TYR A 102 -1.56 -0.35 4.31
CA TYR A 102 -0.30 0.36 4.44
C TYR A 102 0.91 -0.56 4.31
N LEU A 103 0.87 -1.73 4.95
CA LEU A 103 1.96 -2.69 4.92
C LEU A 103 2.15 -3.27 3.51
N TYR A 104 1.08 -3.64 2.80
CA TYR A 104 1.17 -4.07 1.40
C TYR A 104 1.84 -3.02 0.50
N VAL A 105 1.40 -1.76 0.57
CA VAL A 105 1.99 -0.68 -0.22
C VAL A 105 3.44 -0.41 0.19
N SER A 106 3.76 -0.54 1.48
CA SER A 106 5.13 -0.39 1.99
C SER A 106 6.06 -1.54 1.57
N ILE A 107 5.56 -2.77 1.45
CA ILE A 107 6.30 -3.90 0.88
C ILE A 107 6.65 -3.59 -0.58
N ILE A 108 5.70 -3.08 -1.37
CA ILE A 108 5.96 -2.69 -2.76
C ILE A 108 7.05 -1.59 -2.83
N ASP A 109 6.96 -0.56 -2.00
CA ASP A 109 7.97 0.52 -1.95
C ASP A 109 9.36 0.00 -1.55
N THR A 110 9.43 -0.84 -0.51
CA THR A 110 10.71 -1.40 -0.03
C THR A 110 11.28 -2.48 -0.94
N SER A 111 10.44 -3.19 -1.70
CA SER A 111 10.85 -4.13 -2.75
C SER A 111 11.53 -3.45 -3.96
N MET A 112 11.57 -2.11 -3.99
CA MET A 112 12.28 -1.30 -4.99
C MET A 112 13.62 -0.71 -4.54
N ALA A 113 13.94 -0.71 -3.24
CA ALA A 113 15.23 -0.23 -2.73
C ALA A 113 16.40 -1.04 -3.36
N LYS A 114 17.07 -0.49 -4.38
CA LYS A 114 18.26 -1.11 -5.01
C LYS A 114 19.49 -1.05 -4.12
N THR A 115 19.51 -0.11 -3.18
CA THR A 115 20.59 0.13 -2.23
C THR A 115 19.99 0.49 -0.87
N SER A 116 20.61 0.00 0.20
CA SER A 116 20.38 0.50 1.58
C SER A 116 20.99 1.89 1.81
N VAL A 117 21.71 2.41 0.81
CA VAL A 117 22.43 3.69 0.88
C VAL A 117 21.43 4.83 0.72
N TYR A 118 20.89 5.26 1.85
CA TYR A 118 20.19 6.53 1.96
C TYR A 118 21.22 7.67 1.89
N ILE A 119 21.11 8.52 0.86
CA ILE A 119 21.87 9.77 0.80
C ILE A 119 20.96 10.87 1.33
N LYS A 120 21.35 11.53 2.43
CA LYS A 120 20.60 12.67 2.94
C LYS A 120 20.58 13.76 1.87
N PHE A 121 19.46 14.46 1.79
CA PHE A 121 19.33 15.63 0.92
C PHE A 121 20.47 16.63 1.18
N GLU A 122 20.80 16.84 2.45
CA GLU A 122 21.93 17.67 2.88
C GLU A 122 23.28 17.18 2.32
N ASP A 123 23.59 15.88 2.44
CA ASP A 123 24.85 15.31 1.93
C ASP A 123 24.96 15.43 0.41
N PHE A 124 23.85 15.27 -0.32
CA PHE A 124 23.80 15.46 -1.76
C PHE A 124 24.07 16.91 -2.15
N PHE A 125 23.42 17.86 -1.46
CA PHE A 125 23.58 19.28 -1.73
C PHE A 125 24.99 19.76 -1.36
N ASN A 126 25.52 19.38 -0.20
CA ASN A 126 26.86 19.76 0.25
C ASN A 126 27.99 19.25 -0.67
N LYS A 127 27.78 18.11 -1.36
CA LYS A 127 28.73 17.61 -2.36
C LYS A 127 28.67 18.37 -3.70
N ARG A 128 27.52 18.93 -4.05
CA ARG A 128 27.27 19.53 -5.37
C ARG A 128 27.36 21.05 -5.36
N ILE A 129 26.99 21.68 -4.26
CA ILE A 129 27.16 23.11 -4.02
C ILE A 129 28.58 23.35 -3.51
N LYS A 130 29.41 23.96 -4.35
CA LYS A 130 30.80 24.31 -4.00
C LYS A 130 30.98 25.78 -3.63
N GLU A 131 29.94 26.60 -3.85
CA GLU A 131 29.97 28.05 -3.67
C GLU A 131 28.99 28.49 -2.58
N ASN A 132 29.32 29.59 -1.88
CA ASN A 132 28.51 30.11 -0.78
C ASN A 132 27.18 30.75 -1.22
N CYS A 133 27.05 31.12 -2.51
CA CYS A 133 25.84 31.70 -3.09
C CYS A 133 25.38 30.86 -4.28
N VAL A 134 24.22 30.23 -4.15
CA VAL A 134 23.62 29.37 -5.20
C VAL A 134 22.33 30.01 -5.68
N SER A 135 22.13 30.05 -6.99
CA SER A 135 20.90 30.62 -7.56
C SER A 135 19.68 29.73 -7.29
N LYS A 136 18.48 30.32 -7.20
CA LYS A 136 17.22 29.57 -7.07
C LYS A 136 17.04 28.53 -8.18
N MET A 137 17.44 28.84 -9.43
CA MET A 137 17.33 27.91 -10.55
C MET A 137 18.23 26.69 -10.37
N GLU A 138 19.45 26.90 -9.89
CA GLU A 138 20.41 25.83 -9.63
C GLU A 138 19.97 24.92 -8.49
N VAL A 139 19.44 25.50 -7.39
CA VAL A 139 18.79 24.73 -6.31
C VAL A 139 17.63 23.88 -6.87
N LEU A 140 16.75 24.46 -7.68
CA LEU A 140 15.63 23.71 -8.28
C LEU A 140 16.11 22.61 -9.25
N SER A 141 17.22 22.83 -9.97
CA SER A 141 17.84 21.81 -10.82
C SER A 141 18.41 20.66 -10.00
N LEU A 142 19.11 20.95 -8.90
CA LEU A 142 19.62 19.94 -7.96
C LEU A 142 18.49 19.17 -7.28
N CYS A 143 17.37 19.83 -6.94
CA CYS A 143 16.17 19.16 -6.46
C CYS A 143 15.61 18.16 -7.49
N LYS A 144 15.59 18.54 -8.78
CA LYS A 144 15.16 17.64 -9.86
C LYS A 144 16.13 16.47 -10.01
N GLU A 145 17.44 16.73 -10.06
CA GLU A 145 18.47 15.69 -10.14
C GLU A 145 18.38 14.72 -8.95
N TYR A 146 18.25 15.24 -7.73
CA TYR A 146 18.07 14.41 -6.53
C TYR A 146 16.82 13.54 -6.65
N ASN A 147 15.69 14.09 -7.07
CA ASN A 147 14.47 13.30 -7.25
C ASN A 147 14.57 12.29 -8.40
N GLU A 148 15.36 12.59 -9.44
CA GLU A 148 15.61 11.67 -10.53
C GLU A 148 16.47 10.47 -10.12
N LEU A 149 17.45 10.70 -9.24
CA LEU A 149 18.40 9.71 -8.76
C LEU A 149 17.90 8.93 -7.53
N TYR A 150 17.25 9.62 -6.60
CA TYR A 150 16.92 9.12 -5.26
C TYR A 150 15.45 9.26 -4.89
N GLY A 151 14.60 9.79 -5.79
CA GLY A 151 13.18 9.99 -5.53
C GLY A 151 12.44 8.67 -5.34
N LEU A 152 12.12 8.33 -4.09
CA LEU A 152 11.36 7.12 -3.74
C LEU A 152 10.01 7.07 -4.45
N SER A 153 9.35 8.22 -4.65
CA SER A 153 8.08 8.30 -5.39
C SER A 153 8.23 7.93 -6.88
N LYS A 154 9.39 8.20 -7.50
CA LYS A 154 9.70 7.82 -8.89
C LYS A 154 9.92 6.32 -8.99
N ASN A 155 10.71 5.76 -8.07
CA ASN A 155 10.96 4.30 -8.01
C ASN A 155 9.67 3.52 -7.74
N PHE A 156 8.80 4.03 -6.87
CA PHE A 156 7.49 3.45 -6.65
C PHE A 156 6.61 3.51 -7.90
N GLN A 157 6.58 4.65 -8.60
CA GLN A 157 5.83 4.79 -9.86
C GLN A 157 6.34 3.84 -10.95
N ASP A 158 7.66 3.64 -11.03
CA ASP A 158 8.30 2.75 -12.00
C ASP A 158 7.79 1.29 -11.90
N VAL A 159 7.48 0.81 -10.68
CA VAL A 159 6.86 -0.50 -10.46
C VAL A 159 5.63 -0.68 -11.35
N PHE A 160 4.68 0.23 -11.18
CA PHE A 160 3.36 0.14 -11.78
C PHE A 160 3.36 0.48 -13.27
N VAL A 161 4.31 1.32 -13.71
CA VAL A 161 4.38 1.79 -15.10
C VAL A 161 5.20 0.84 -15.97
N ASN A 162 6.33 0.34 -15.46
CA ASN A 162 7.32 -0.38 -16.28
C ASN A 162 7.55 -1.82 -15.84
N ARG A 163 7.50 -2.11 -14.53
CA ARG A 163 7.97 -3.41 -14.03
C ARG A 163 6.93 -4.50 -14.03
N ILE A 164 5.65 -4.15 -13.81
CA ILE A 164 4.59 -5.16 -13.80
C ILE A 164 4.09 -5.50 -15.20
N SER A 165 3.50 -6.69 -15.35
CA SER A 165 2.94 -7.19 -16.59
C SER A 165 1.80 -6.32 -17.13
N SER A 166 1.62 -6.33 -18.45
CA SER A 166 0.51 -5.61 -19.10
C SER A 166 -0.86 -6.11 -18.64
N ASP A 167 -0.98 -7.41 -18.36
CA ASP A 167 -2.21 -8.02 -17.85
C ASP A 167 -2.55 -7.47 -16.46
N LEU A 168 -1.57 -7.42 -15.55
CA LEU A 168 -1.77 -6.86 -14.22
C LEU A 168 -2.06 -5.34 -14.29
N LYS A 169 -1.41 -4.59 -15.19
CA LYS A 169 -1.76 -3.17 -15.43
C LYS A 169 -3.21 -3.03 -15.85
N THR A 170 -3.67 -3.88 -16.77
CA THR A 170 -5.05 -3.88 -17.27
C THR A 170 -6.04 -4.15 -16.13
N GLU A 171 -5.74 -5.16 -15.30
CA GLU A 171 -6.55 -5.49 -14.12
C GLU A 171 -6.66 -4.30 -13.14
N PHE A 172 -5.57 -3.55 -12.92
CA PHE A 172 -5.63 -2.33 -12.11
C PHE A 172 -6.49 -1.25 -12.74
N VAL A 173 -6.28 -0.91 -14.01
CA VAL A 173 -6.94 0.25 -14.63
C VAL A 173 -8.42 0.06 -14.91
N ASP A 174 -8.86 -1.19 -15.03
CA ASP A 174 -10.27 -1.56 -15.23
C ASP A 174 -11.05 -1.58 -13.91
N ASN A 175 -10.34 -1.74 -12.79
CA ASN A 175 -10.96 -1.94 -11.49
C ASN A 175 -10.71 -0.80 -10.48
N VAL A 176 -9.78 0.10 -10.78
CA VAL A 176 -9.40 1.21 -9.90
C VAL A 176 -9.61 2.55 -10.60
N LEU A 177 -10.39 3.43 -9.96
CA LEU A 177 -10.63 4.81 -10.39
C LEU A 177 -10.07 5.79 -9.36
N VAL A 178 -9.13 6.64 -9.76
CA VAL A 178 -8.60 7.71 -8.90
C VAL A 178 -9.47 8.97 -9.03
N LEU A 179 -10.12 9.37 -7.93
CA LEU A 179 -11.00 10.52 -7.85
C LEU A 179 -10.21 11.79 -7.48
N ASN A 180 -9.45 12.29 -8.45
CA ASN A 180 -8.80 13.63 -8.49
C ASN A 180 -7.88 14.08 -7.32
N ASP A 181 -6.94 14.99 -7.61
CA ASP A 181 -5.96 15.53 -6.64
C ASP A 181 -6.52 16.62 -5.72
N ARG A 182 -7.73 17.12 -6.01
CA ARG A 182 -8.39 18.15 -5.20
C ARG A 182 -9.09 17.46 -4.04
N ARG A 183 -8.92 18.03 -2.83
CA ARG A 183 -9.55 17.61 -1.56
C ARG A 183 -11.08 17.78 -1.57
N SER A 184 -11.78 17.46 -2.65
CA SER A 184 -13.23 17.39 -2.63
C SER A 184 -13.60 16.18 -1.79
N THR A 185 -14.34 16.44 -0.72
CA THR A 185 -14.76 15.41 0.22
C THR A 185 -16.03 14.71 -0.28
N ASN A 186 -16.83 15.36 -1.13
CA ASN A 186 -18.12 14.85 -1.56
C ASN A 186 -18.12 14.68 -3.09
N TYR A 187 -18.53 13.51 -3.56
CA TYR A 187 -18.70 13.21 -4.97
C TYR A 187 -20.13 12.70 -5.20
N THR A 188 -20.85 13.34 -6.12
CA THR A 188 -22.15 12.83 -6.58
C THR A 188 -21.95 11.69 -7.57
N LYS A 189 -22.99 10.88 -7.78
CA LYS A 189 -22.96 9.79 -8.76
C LYS A 189 -22.62 10.30 -10.17
N GLU A 190 -23.21 11.41 -10.59
CA GLU A 190 -22.95 12.02 -11.90
C GLU A 190 -21.50 12.50 -12.03
N GLU A 191 -20.89 12.96 -10.95
CA GLU A 191 -19.47 13.32 -10.93
C GLU A 191 -18.59 12.08 -11.08
N VAL A 192 -18.89 10.99 -10.36
CA VAL A 192 -18.16 9.71 -10.49
C VAL A 192 -18.26 9.17 -11.92
N GLU A 193 -19.46 9.15 -12.51
CA GLU A 193 -19.67 8.69 -13.88
C GLU A 193 -18.91 9.55 -14.89
N ARG A 194 -18.89 10.88 -14.69
CA ARG A 194 -18.08 11.80 -15.51
C ARG A 194 -16.58 11.52 -15.36
N TYR A 195 -16.11 11.30 -14.13
CA TYR A 195 -14.72 10.94 -13.87
C TYR A 195 -14.38 9.60 -14.52
N TRP A 196 -15.24 8.60 -14.42
CA TRP A 196 -15.07 7.30 -15.05
C TRP A 196 -15.02 7.42 -16.58
N GLY A 197 -15.94 8.16 -17.19
CA GLY A 197 -15.93 8.43 -18.63
C GLY A 197 -14.65 9.14 -19.09
N SER A 198 -14.10 10.04 -18.27
CA SER A 198 -12.81 10.68 -18.53
C SER A 198 -11.62 9.73 -18.29
N TRP A 199 -11.74 8.82 -17.32
CA TRP A 199 -10.74 7.83 -16.97
C TRP A 199 -10.56 6.87 -18.12
N GLN A 200 -11.66 6.34 -18.66
CA GLN A 200 -11.66 5.37 -19.76
C GLN A 200 -10.96 5.86 -21.03
N LYS A 201 -10.96 7.17 -21.28
CA LYS A 201 -10.27 7.78 -22.43
C LYS A 201 -8.74 7.89 -22.27
N LYS A 202 -8.19 7.64 -21.07
CA LYS A 202 -6.74 7.74 -20.80
C LYS A 202 -6.02 6.46 -21.19
N SER A 203 -4.76 6.59 -21.60
CA SER A 203 -3.88 5.44 -21.79
C SER A 203 -3.65 4.67 -20.49
N ILE A 204 -3.38 3.36 -20.61
CA ILE A 204 -3.04 2.49 -19.46
C ILE A 204 -1.90 3.10 -18.65
N GLU A 205 -0.84 3.57 -19.32
CA GLU A 205 0.30 4.21 -18.68
C GLU A 205 -0.09 5.42 -17.82
N CYS A 206 -0.95 6.30 -18.36
CA CYS A 206 -1.43 7.48 -17.65
C CYS A 206 -2.27 7.10 -16.42
N LYS A 207 -3.14 6.09 -16.55
CA LYS A 207 -3.96 5.56 -15.45
C LYS A 207 -3.07 4.94 -14.36
N MET A 208 -2.11 4.09 -14.72
CA MET A 208 -1.18 3.44 -13.79
C MET A 208 -0.32 4.47 -13.04
N LYS A 209 0.19 5.49 -13.72
CA LYS A 209 0.93 6.58 -13.07
C LYS A 209 0.10 7.29 -12.02
N LYS A 210 -1.17 7.57 -12.30
CA LYS A 210 -2.11 8.18 -11.34
C LYS A 210 -2.40 7.26 -10.16
N ILE A 211 -2.60 5.97 -10.39
CA ILE A 211 -2.79 4.96 -9.34
C ILE A 211 -1.55 4.94 -8.43
N ALA A 212 -0.36 4.84 -9.01
CA ALA A 212 0.88 4.77 -8.24
C ALA A 212 1.13 6.04 -7.40
N ILE A 213 0.88 7.24 -7.95
CA ILE A 213 0.96 8.49 -7.21
C ILE A 213 -0.03 8.51 -6.03
N CYS A 214 -1.26 8.04 -6.26
CA CYS A 214 -2.28 7.96 -5.23
C CYS A 214 -1.85 7.03 -4.08
N LEU A 215 -1.41 5.81 -4.40
CA LEU A 215 -0.94 4.82 -3.44
C LEU A 215 0.28 5.32 -2.66
N TYR A 216 1.24 5.94 -3.34
CA TYR A 216 2.43 6.50 -2.69
C TYR A 216 2.08 7.66 -1.76
N SER A 217 1.18 8.56 -2.18
CA SER A 217 0.70 9.68 -1.35
C SER A 217 -0.03 9.18 -0.10
N ILE A 218 -0.81 8.13 -0.25
CA ILE A 218 -1.49 7.45 0.86
C ILE A 218 -0.43 6.93 1.83
N ARG A 219 0.52 6.12 1.35
CA ARG A 219 1.62 5.57 2.16
C ARG A 219 2.46 6.64 2.87
N SER A 220 2.80 7.74 2.19
CA SER A 220 3.66 8.79 2.76
C SER A 220 2.96 9.67 3.81
N SER A 221 1.64 9.60 3.91
CA SER A 221 0.83 10.44 4.79
C SER A 221 0.19 9.66 5.95
N TYR A 222 0.76 8.50 6.34
CA TYR A 222 0.22 7.65 7.39
C TYR A 222 0.24 8.35 8.75
N THR A 223 -0.92 8.85 9.18
CA THR A 223 -1.18 9.47 10.48
C THR A 223 -2.52 8.96 11.02
N HIS A 224 -2.76 9.09 12.33
CA HIS A 224 -4.06 8.76 12.94
C HIS A 224 -5.24 9.46 12.25
N SER A 225 -5.06 10.68 11.71
CA SER A 225 -6.12 11.41 10.99
C SER A 225 -6.38 10.89 9.58
N ASN A 226 -5.38 10.25 8.95
CA ASN A 226 -5.43 9.85 7.54
C ASN A 226 -5.66 8.35 7.33
N ILE A 227 -5.52 7.53 8.38
CA ILE A 227 -5.73 6.08 8.32
C ILE A 227 -7.14 5.71 7.84
N ARG A 228 -8.15 6.54 8.18
CA ARG A 228 -9.55 6.39 7.73
C ARG A 228 -9.73 6.55 6.22
N TYR A 229 -8.73 7.09 5.53
CA TYR A 229 -8.75 7.36 4.09
C TYR A 229 -7.91 6.36 3.28
N PHE A 230 -7.33 5.34 3.94
CA PHE A 230 -6.52 4.32 3.29
C PHE A 230 -7.35 3.28 2.55
N ILE A 231 -8.48 2.90 3.15
CA ILE A 231 -9.36 1.89 2.58
C ILE A 231 -10.12 2.52 1.40
N PRO A 232 -10.05 1.92 0.20
CA PRO A 232 -10.82 2.40 -0.94
C PRO A 232 -12.31 2.23 -0.68
N SER A 233 -13.12 3.15 -1.20
CA SER A 233 -14.56 2.92 -1.23
C SER A 233 -14.91 1.90 -2.32
N ARG A 234 -15.78 0.95 -1.96
CA ARG A 234 -16.35 -0.08 -2.85
C ARG A 234 -17.73 0.31 -3.41
N THR A 235 -18.25 1.49 -3.06
CA THR A 235 -19.56 1.95 -3.51
C THR A 235 -19.44 2.88 -4.72
N TRP A 236 -19.53 2.30 -5.92
CA TRP A 236 -19.74 3.09 -7.15
C TRP A 236 -21.20 3.55 -7.29
N SER A 237 -22.11 3.01 -6.47
CA SER A 237 -23.56 2.99 -6.74
C SER A 237 -24.45 3.65 -5.68
N THR A 238 -23.91 4.33 -4.66
CA THR A 238 -24.73 5.05 -3.67
C THR A 238 -24.71 6.55 -3.95
N ASP A 239 -25.86 7.20 -3.80
CA ASP A 239 -26.13 8.58 -4.25
C ASP A 239 -25.21 9.66 -3.66
N GLU A 240 -24.49 9.35 -2.58
CA GLU A 240 -23.39 10.17 -2.06
C GLU A 240 -22.21 9.29 -1.62
N LEU A 241 -21.02 9.54 -2.18
CA LEU A 241 -19.77 8.97 -1.64
C LEU A 241 -19.41 9.68 -0.34
N GLN A 242 -19.00 8.90 0.68
CA GLN A 242 -18.59 9.46 1.98
C GLN A 242 -17.36 10.39 1.87
N THR A 243 -17.21 11.24 2.88
CA THR A 243 -16.53 12.55 2.91
C THR A 243 -15.00 12.60 2.67
N SER A 244 -14.36 11.65 1.97
CA SER A 244 -12.88 11.63 1.86
C SER A 244 -12.26 10.54 0.95
N VAL A 245 -12.96 10.09 -0.08
CA VAL A 245 -12.46 8.99 -0.92
C VAL A 245 -11.44 9.48 -1.94
N LYS A 246 -10.19 9.00 -1.87
CA LYS A 246 -9.12 9.30 -2.84
C LYS A 246 -9.21 8.47 -4.12
N TYR A 247 -9.71 7.24 -4.00
CA TYR A 247 -9.85 6.30 -5.11
C TYR A 247 -10.94 5.27 -4.81
N LEU A 248 -11.57 4.79 -5.87
CA LEU A 248 -12.61 3.78 -5.84
C LEU A 248 -12.08 2.46 -6.40
N VAL A 249 -12.57 1.36 -5.84
CA VAL A 249 -12.32 0.01 -6.33
C VAL A 249 -13.65 -0.63 -6.70
N HIS A 250 -13.69 -1.33 -7.82
CA HIS A 250 -14.89 -2.06 -8.24
C HIS A 250 -15.28 -3.07 -7.15
N LYS A 251 -16.59 -3.23 -6.90
CA LYS A 251 -17.12 -3.92 -5.70
C LYS A 251 -16.58 -5.34 -5.51
N ASP A 252 -16.37 -6.05 -6.60
CA ASP A 252 -15.98 -7.47 -6.62
C ASP A 252 -14.45 -7.68 -6.64
N VAL A 253 -13.67 -6.61 -6.54
CA VAL A 253 -12.21 -6.68 -6.66
C VAL A 253 -11.55 -6.73 -5.30
N ASP A 254 -10.70 -7.73 -5.13
CA ASP A 254 -9.79 -7.80 -3.99
C ASP A 254 -8.50 -7.02 -4.29
N LEU A 255 -8.46 -5.78 -3.80
CA LEU A 255 -7.27 -4.93 -3.94
C LEU A 255 -6.04 -5.49 -3.22
N LEU A 256 -6.20 -6.23 -2.11
CA LEU A 256 -5.06 -6.85 -1.42
C LEU A 256 -4.46 -7.95 -2.30
N ASN A 257 -5.30 -8.72 -2.99
CA ASN A 257 -4.85 -9.69 -3.98
C ASN A 257 -4.13 -9.02 -5.17
N LEU A 258 -4.59 -7.86 -5.64
CA LEU A 258 -3.87 -7.08 -6.66
C LEU A 258 -2.48 -6.65 -6.17
N PHE A 259 -2.34 -6.16 -4.94
CA PHE A 259 -1.03 -5.85 -4.36
C PHE A 259 -0.16 -7.09 -4.18
N LYS A 260 -0.74 -8.22 -3.77
CA LYS A 260 -0.05 -9.50 -3.70
C LYS A 260 0.54 -9.86 -5.06
N LYS A 261 -0.25 -9.81 -6.15
CA LYS A 261 0.23 -10.06 -7.52
C LYS A 261 1.42 -9.17 -7.91
N VAL A 262 1.38 -7.87 -7.56
CA VAL A 262 2.53 -6.97 -7.77
C VAL A 262 3.76 -7.47 -7.02
N ILE A 263 3.61 -7.84 -5.75
CA ILE A 263 4.72 -8.35 -4.93
C ILE A 263 5.31 -9.63 -5.52
N LEU A 264 4.47 -10.54 -6.05
CA LEU A 264 4.94 -11.77 -6.71
C LEU A 264 5.81 -11.47 -7.92
N GLU A 265 5.34 -10.62 -8.85
CA GLU A 265 6.11 -10.24 -10.03
C GLU A 265 7.44 -9.56 -9.65
N LEU A 266 7.44 -8.74 -8.58
CA LEU A 266 8.66 -8.11 -8.08
C LEU A 266 9.63 -9.12 -7.45
N CYS A 267 9.14 -10.10 -6.69
CA CYS A 267 9.96 -11.15 -6.10
C CYS A 267 10.63 -12.01 -7.19
N GLU A 268 9.89 -12.38 -8.24
CA GLU A 268 10.47 -13.08 -9.38
C GLU A 268 11.57 -12.25 -10.06
N GLN A 269 11.32 -10.95 -10.27
CA GLN A 269 12.33 -10.05 -10.85
C GLN A 269 13.55 -9.82 -9.95
N ILE A 270 13.40 -9.91 -8.63
CA ILE A 270 14.52 -9.81 -7.69
C ILE A 270 15.44 -11.02 -7.83
N LEU A 271 14.86 -12.21 -7.98
CA LEU A 271 15.60 -13.48 -7.98
C LEU A 271 16.20 -13.84 -9.33
N ASN A 272 15.56 -13.43 -10.44
CA ASN A 272 16.15 -13.48 -11.78
C ASN A 272 17.28 -12.46 -11.95
#